data_AF-A0A940E0Q7-F1
#
_entry.id   AF-A0A940E0Q7-F1
#
_cell.length_a   1.000
_cell.length_b   1.000
_cell.length_c   1.000
_cell.angle_alpha   90.00
_cell.angle_beta   90.00
_cell.angle_gamma   90.00
#
_symmetry.space_group_name_H-M   'P 1'
#
loop_
_entity.id
_entity.type
_entity.pdbx_description
1 polymer ?
#
loop_
_entity_poly.entity_id
_entity_poly.type
_entity_poly.pdbx_seq_one_letter_code
_entity_poly.pdbx_strand_id
1 'polypeptide(L)'
;MSGETKFPPFHTLDFVLKKVQVTLAEFHGLRLTPVDELSVEERKVIKQIRDAVPAPTSDTWMQKVIPIEYIERYLRGEWWAVGGCLTKAADVRGVTMPKDVFNSLRLDYKDTPYTKKTDYGLIKFKTDQTDQIYIPYHKKFGDPVNVKHEISYPQTGNGFTASENGTVIPEYETPWGVFLDPEDGAELYRVANGEELLIGIFDERKERFVPMQSTKRVRRIFNG
;
A
#
# COMPACT_ATOMS: atom_id res chain seq x y z
N MET A 1 6.71 28.08 -18.51
CA MET A 1 5.83 27.83 -17.35
C MET A 1 5.78 26.33 -17.14
N SER A 2 6.75 25.80 -16.40
CA SER A 2 6.91 24.38 -16.11
C SER A 2 5.98 24.01 -14.94
N GLY A 3 5.04 23.10 -15.19
CA GLY A 3 4.16 22.58 -14.15
C GLY A 3 4.97 21.77 -13.15
N GLU A 4 4.99 22.23 -11.90
CA GLU A 4 5.55 21.49 -10.77
C GLU A 4 4.73 20.23 -10.52
N THR A 5 5.34 19.08 -10.79
CA THR A 5 4.86 17.78 -10.36
C THR A 5 5.04 17.65 -8.85
N LYS A 6 3.92 17.62 -8.11
CA LYS A 6 3.89 17.32 -6.67
C LYS A 6 4.25 15.85 -6.43
N PHE A 7 5.53 15.53 -6.33
CA PHE A 7 5.99 14.20 -5.91
C PHE A 7 6.10 14.11 -4.37
N PRO A 8 5.71 12.98 -3.73
CA PRO A 8 6.15 12.63 -2.37
C PRO A 8 7.69 12.40 -2.37
N PRO A 9 8.36 12.22 -1.22
CA PRO A 9 9.83 12.24 -1.16
C PRO A 9 10.45 10.98 -1.80
N PHE A 10 10.51 10.98 -3.14
CA PHE A 10 11.20 10.00 -3.98
C PHE A 10 12.59 10.49 -4.41
N HIS A 11 13.21 11.41 -3.66
CA HIS A 11 14.64 11.73 -3.85
C HIS A 11 15.55 10.48 -3.74
N THR A 12 15.01 9.35 -3.29
CA THR A 12 15.65 8.03 -3.23
C THR A 12 15.58 7.21 -4.52
N LEU A 13 14.49 7.23 -5.32
CA LEU A 13 14.37 6.30 -6.46
C LEU A 13 15.35 6.66 -7.58
N ASP A 14 15.38 7.91 -8.03
CA ASP A 14 16.31 8.37 -9.08
C ASP A 14 17.77 8.14 -8.68
N PHE A 15 18.09 8.37 -7.40
CA PHE A 15 19.42 8.11 -6.86
C PHE A 15 19.79 6.62 -6.93
N VAL A 16 18.87 5.74 -6.52
CA VAL A 16 19.12 4.29 -6.53
C VAL A 16 19.18 3.75 -7.95
N LEU A 17 18.29 4.20 -8.85
CA LEU A 17 18.31 3.87 -10.28
C LEU A 17 19.66 4.23 -10.91
N LYS A 18 20.18 5.43 -10.63
CA LYS A 18 21.52 5.85 -11.07
C LYS A 18 22.62 4.96 -10.50
N LYS A 19 22.54 4.58 -9.22
CA LYS A 19 23.52 3.70 -8.56
C LYS A 19 23.57 2.32 -9.20
N VAL A 20 22.42 1.75 -9.56
CA VAL A 20 22.33 0.44 -10.22
C VAL A 20 22.44 0.51 -11.75
N GLN A 21 22.61 1.71 -12.31
CA GLN A 21 22.79 1.98 -13.74
C GLN A 21 21.61 1.52 -14.60
N VAL A 22 20.38 1.75 -14.12
CA VAL A 22 19.15 1.39 -14.82
C VAL A 22 18.26 2.63 -14.98
N THR A 23 17.68 2.79 -16.16
CA THR A 23 16.70 3.85 -16.43
C THR A 23 15.35 3.54 -15.79
N LEU A 24 14.52 4.57 -15.58
CA LEU A 24 13.16 4.37 -15.08
C LEU A 24 12.34 3.43 -16.00
N ALA A 25 12.53 3.52 -17.32
CA ALA A 25 11.82 2.68 -18.29
C ALA A 25 12.24 1.20 -18.21
N GLU A 26 13.54 0.92 -18.10
CA GLU A 26 14.04 -0.43 -17.88
C GLU A 26 13.53 -1.00 -16.56
N PHE A 27 13.58 -0.20 -15.48
CA PHE A 27 13.02 -0.60 -14.19
C PHE A 27 11.50 -0.91 -14.29
N HIS A 28 10.74 -0.11 -15.03
CA HIS A 28 9.33 -0.40 -15.30
C HIS A 28 9.13 -1.75 -16.00
N GLY A 29 9.96 -2.08 -16.98
CA GLY A 29 9.96 -3.40 -17.61
C GLY A 29 10.23 -4.50 -16.59
N LEU A 30 11.35 -4.40 -15.87
CA LEU A 30 11.77 -5.41 -14.89
C LEU A 30 10.73 -5.67 -13.80
N ARG A 31 10.06 -4.62 -13.30
CA ARG A 31 9.07 -4.80 -12.23
C ARG A 31 7.75 -5.43 -12.69
N LEU A 32 7.45 -5.36 -13.98
CA LEU A 32 6.26 -5.97 -14.58
C LEU A 32 6.51 -7.41 -15.04
N THR A 33 7.78 -7.79 -15.24
CA THR A 33 8.17 -9.16 -15.56
C THR A 33 8.01 -10.08 -14.34
N PRO A 34 7.32 -11.23 -14.49
CA PRO A 34 7.28 -12.25 -13.44
C PRO A 34 8.69 -12.68 -13.03
N VAL A 35 8.93 -12.89 -11.74
CA VAL A 35 10.28 -13.18 -11.22
C VAL A 35 10.89 -14.46 -11.79
N ASP A 36 10.06 -15.39 -12.26
CA ASP A 36 10.51 -16.61 -12.90
C ASP A 36 11.14 -16.40 -14.29
N GLU A 37 10.83 -15.28 -14.93
CA GLU A 37 11.35 -14.89 -16.26
C GLU A 37 12.56 -13.96 -16.16
N LEU A 38 12.80 -13.35 -15.00
CA LEU A 38 13.98 -12.51 -14.76
C LEU A 38 15.27 -13.35 -14.73
N SER A 39 16.37 -12.79 -15.22
CA SER A 39 17.72 -13.30 -14.98
C SER A 39 18.13 -13.12 -13.51
N VAL A 40 19.23 -13.77 -13.11
CA VAL A 40 19.80 -13.58 -11.76
C VAL A 40 20.20 -12.12 -11.53
N GLU A 41 20.69 -11.45 -12.57
CA GLU A 41 21.24 -10.10 -12.48
C GLU A 41 20.13 -9.06 -12.41
N GLU A 42 19.06 -9.23 -13.18
CA GLU A 42 17.86 -8.40 -13.08
C GLU A 42 17.17 -8.56 -11.72
N ARG A 43 17.14 -9.78 -11.15
CA ARG A 43 16.67 -9.98 -9.77
C ARG A 43 17.54 -9.23 -8.75
N LYS A 44 18.86 -9.21 -8.91
CA LYS A 44 19.73 -8.42 -8.02
C LYS A 44 19.44 -6.93 -8.13
N VAL A 45 19.26 -6.41 -9.35
CA VAL A 45 18.92 -5.00 -9.59
C VAL A 45 17.59 -4.64 -8.92
N ILE A 46 16.51 -5.37 -9.18
CA ILE A 46 15.20 -5.03 -8.61
C ILE A 46 15.19 -5.16 -7.09
N LYS A 47 15.90 -6.15 -6.53
CA LYS A 47 16.08 -6.29 -5.08
C LYS A 47 16.83 -5.11 -4.48
N GLN A 48 17.92 -4.66 -5.10
CA GLN A 48 18.66 -3.48 -4.64
C GLN A 48 17.79 -2.22 -4.64
N ILE A 49 16.94 -2.05 -5.66
CA ILE A 49 15.99 -0.94 -5.72
C ILE A 49 14.95 -1.05 -4.60
N ARG A 50 14.38 -2.24 -4.40
CA ARG A 50 13.33 -2.48 -3.41
C ARG A 50 13.82 -2.38 -1.96
N ASP A 51 15.00 -2.90 -1.68
CA ASP A 51 15.62 -2.87 -0.35
C ASP A 51 16.12 -1.46 0.02
N ALA A 52 16.31 -0.57 -0.96
CA ALA A 52 16.63 0.82 -0.69
C ALA A 52 15.42 1.63 -0.18
N VAL A 53 14.20 1.11 -0.32
CA VAL A 53 13.01 1.67 0.34
C VAL A 53 13.06 1.26 1.81
N PRO A 54 13.08 2.20 2.77
CA PRO A 54 13.13 1.86 4.19
C PRO A 54 12.02 0.88 4.58
N ALA A 55 12.27 -0.03 5.52
CA ALA A 55 11.20 -0.82 6.12
C ALA A 55 10.21 0.09 6.88
N PRO A 56 8.93 -0.30 7.05
CA PRO A 56 8.06 0.37 8.00
C PRO A 56 8.58 0.19 9.43
N THR A 57 8.40 1.21 10.24
CA THR A 57 8.60 1.22 11.70
C THR A 57 7.27 1.46 12.38
N SER A 58 7.21 1.37 13.71
CA SER A 58 5.99 1.70 14.47
C SER A 58 5.48 3.12 14.17
N ASP A 59 6.37 4.04 13.85
CA ASP A 59 6.02 5.40 13.45
C ASP A 59 5.52 5.56 12.00
N THR A 60 5.56 4.49 11.21
CA THR A 60 5.15 4.52 9.81
C THR A 60 3.64 4.37 9.69
N TRP A 61 2.98 5.38 9.10
CA TRP A 61 1.59 5.24 8.68
C TRP A 61 1.48 4.24 7.53
N MET A 62 0.89 3.09 7.81
CA MET A 62 0.48 2.07 6.86
C MET A 62 -0.95 2.36 6.39
N GLN A 63 -1.33 1.78 5.26
CA GLN A 63 -2.71 1.79 4.81
C GLN A 63 -3.17 0.49 4.15
N LYS A 64 -4.47 0.24 4.27
CA LYS A 64 -5.19 -0.86 3.64
C LYS A 64 -6.44 -0.34 2.95
N VAL A 65 -6.52 -0.53 1.64
CA VAL A 65 -7.77 -0.41 0.91
C VAL A 65 -8.63 -1.62 1.26
N ILE A 66 -9.89 -1.38 1.61
CA ILE A 66 -10.90 -2.38 1.92
C ILE A 66 -12.14 -2.17 1.03
N PRO A 67 -12.90 -3.23 0.73
CA PRO A 67 -14.18 -3.10 0.04
C PRO A 67 -15.12 -2.19 0.83
N ILE A 68 -15.93 -1.40 0.12
CA ILE A 68 -16.79 -0.40 0.75
C ILE A 68 -17.80 -1.06 1.71
N GLU A 69 -18.26 -2.26 1.38
CA GLU A 69 -19.19 -3.06 2.16
C GLU A 69 -18.60 -3.57 3.49
N TYR A 70 -17.27 -3.52 3.67
CA TYR A 70 -16.62 -3.93 4.91
C TYR A 70 -16.62 -2.83 5.97
N ILE A 71 -16.82 -1.56 5.60
CA ILE A 71 -16.85 -0.41 6.52
C ILE A 71 -17.78 -0.67 7.71
N GLU A 72 -19.00 -1.14 7.44
CA GLU A 72 -20.01 -1.34 8.49
C GLU A 72 -19.58 -2.40 9.51
N ARG A 73 -18.82 -3.42 9.10
CA ARG A 73 -18.30 -4.43 10.02
C ARG A 73 -17.28 -3.84 10.98
N TYR A 74 -16.39 -2.97 10.48
CA TYR A 74 -15.45 -2.24 11.33
C TYR A 74 -16.15 -1.29 12.31
N LEU A 75 -17.15 -0.53 11.83
CA LEU A 75 -17.91 0.42 12.67
C LEU A 75 -18.77 -0.27 13.74
N ARG A 76 -19.22 -1.50 13.51
CA ARG A 76 -19.93 -2.32 14.50
C ARG A 76 -19.00 -3.00 15.50
N GLY A 77 -17.68 -2.95 15.27
CA GLY A 77 -16.70 -3.67 16.08
C GLY A 77 -16.69 -5.18 15.82
N GLU A 78 -17.19 -5.62 14.67
CA GLU A 78 -17.04 -7.03 14.25
C GLU A 78 -15.59 -7.31 13.84
N TRP A 79 -14.91 -6.30 13.27
CA TRP A 79 -13.51 -6.33 12.86
C TRP A 79 -12.78 -5.07 13.32
N TRP A 80 -11.47 -5.19 13.57
CA TRP A 80 -10.58 -4.06 13.84
C TRP A 80 -9.16 -4.27 13.31
N ALA A 81 -8.67 -5.52 13.37
CA ALA A 81 -7.33 -5.86 12.92
C ALA A 81 -7.20 -5.83 11.38
N VAL A 82 -5.98 -5.58 10.88
CA VAL A 82 -5.68 -5.32 9.48
C VAL A 82 -4.65 -6.32 8.95
N GLY A 83 -4.90 -6.95 7.80
CA GLY A 83 -3.95 -7.93 7.22
C GLY A 83 -3.97 -8.03 5.69
N GLY A 84 -3.16 -8.97 5.17
CA GLY A 84 -2.93 -9.19 3.74
C GLY A 84 -2.02 -8.13 3.13
N CYS A 85 -2.22 -7.78 1.85
CA CYS A 85 -1.37 -6.78 1.18
C CYS A 85 -1.55 -5.37 1.77
N LEU A 86 -0.46 -4.67 2.01
CA LEU A 86 -0.35 -3.36 2.65
C LEU A 86 0.57 -2.43 1.85
N THR A 87 0.39 -1.13 2.06
CA THR A 87 1.27 -0.09 1.53
C THR A 87 1.54 0.95 2.60
N LYS A 88 2.65 1.68 2.52
CA LYS A 88 2.82 2.89 3.33
C LYS A 88 1.92 3.98 2.77
N ALA A 89 1.25 4.74 3.63
CA ALA A 89 0.39 5.84 3.21
C ALA A 89 1.16 6.92 2.40
N ALA A 90 2.45 7.09 2.69
CA ALA A 90 3.33 8.03 1.97
C ALA A 90 3.58 7.63 0.51
N ASP A 91 3.71 6.33 0.22
CA ASP A 91 4.10 5.81 -1.10
C ASP A 91 2.95 5.89 -2.12
N VAL A 92 1.74 6.06 -1.63
CA VAL A 92 0.48 6.11 -2.40
C VAL A 92 -0.22 7.47 -2.26
N ARG A 93 0.49 8.46 -1.69
CA ARG A 93 -0.03 9.80 -1.50
C ARG A 93 -0.40 10.42 -2.85
N GLY A 94 -1.68 10.73 -3.04
CA GLY A 94 -2.23 11.30 -4.28
C GLY A 94 -2.85 10.27 -5.23
N VAL A 95 -2.70 8.96 -4.96
CA VAL A 95 -3.43 7.90 -5.64
C VAL A 95 -4.75 7.68 -4.90
N THR A 96 -5.75 8.53 -5.14
CA THR A 96 -7.02 8.47 -4.38
C THR A 96 -8.24 8.15 -5.24
N MET A 97 -8.22 8.47 -6.54
CA MET A 97 -9.34 8.16 -7.43
C MET A 97 -9.56 6.65 -7.53
N PRO A 98 -10.80 6.13 -7.45
CA PRO A 98 -11.06 4.68 -7.46
C PRO A 98 -10.40 3.93 -8.61
N LYS A 99 -10.44 4.48 -9.83
CA LYS A 99 -9.77 3.91 -11.01
C LYS A 99 -8.25 3.82 -10.82
N ASP A 100 -7.63 4.85 -10.28
CA ASP A 100 -6.18 4.91 -10.12
C ASP A 100 -5.72 4.00 -8.99
N VAL A 101 -6.46 3.94 -7.88
CA VAL A 101 -6.22 2.97 -6.80
C VAL A 101 -6.32 1.55 -7.32
N PHE A 102 -7.41 1.23 -8.05
CA PHE A 102 -7.63 -0.10 -8.62
C PHE A 102 -6.48 -0.53 -9.53
N ASN A 103 -6.02 0.35 -10.43
CA ASN A 103 -4.92 0.04 -11.35
C ASN A 103 -3.54 0.08 -10.68
N SER A 104 -3.32 0.95 -9.69
CA SER A 104 -2.03 1.11 -9.02
C SER A 104 -1.75 -0.01 -8.04
N LEU A 105 -2.77 -0.46 -7.31
CA LEU A 105 -2.67 -1.56 -6.35
C LEU A 105 -3.00 -2.93 -6.94
N ARG A 106 -3.24 -2.99 -8.26
CA ARG A 106 -3.57 -4.23 -8.98
C ARG A 106 -4.72 -5.00 -8.34
N LEU A 107 -5.81 -4.29 -8.06
CA LEU A 107 -7.03 -4.85 -7.47
C LEU A 107 -7.86 -5.63 -8.50
N ASP A 108 -7.33 -5.89 -9.70
CA ASP A 108 -7.93 -6.62 -10.82
C ASP A 108 -7.75 -8.15 -10.76
N TYR A 109 -7.40 -8.69 -9.59
CA TYR A 109 -7.30 -10.13 -9.39
C TYR A 109 -8.65 -10.84 -9.53
N LYS A 110 -8.61 -12.13 -9.83
CA LYS A 110 -9.81 -12.96 -10.00
C LYS A 110 -10.68 -12.90 -8.73
N ASP A 111 -11.99 -12.75 -8.92
CA ASP A 111 -13.00 -12.67 -7.85
C ASP A 111 -12.82 -11.46 -6.91
N THR A 112 -12.18 -10.40 -7.40
CA THR A 112 -12.03 -9.13 -6.67
C THR A 112 -13.38 -8.48 -6.33
N PRO A 113 -13.58 -7.99 -5.08
CA PRO A 113 -14.75 -7.18 -4.73
C PRO A 113 -14.61 -5.72 -5.19
N TYR A 114 -13.43 -5.31 -5.66
CA TYR A 114 -13.15 -3.93 -6.01
C TYR A 114 -13.62 -3.59 -7.43
N THR A 115 -13.95 -2.33 -7.67
CA THR A 115 -14.25 -1.82 -9.01
C THR A 115 -13.54 -0.50 -9.28
N LYS A 116 -13.42 -0.13 -10.56
CA LYS A 116 -12.83 1.15 -10.98
C LYS A 116 -13.74 2.37 -10.74
N LYS A 117 -15.01 2.16 -10.38
CA LYS A 117 -16.05 3.22 -10.37
C LYS A 117 -16.65 3.47 -9.00
N THR A 118 -16.52 2.52 -8.08
CA THR A 118 -17.15 2.59 -6.77
C THR A 118 -16.22 3.22 -5.75
N ASP A 119 -16.81 3.89 -4.77
CA ASP A 119 -16.14 4.25 -3.53
C ASP A 119 -15.46 3.02 -2.90
N TYR A 120 -14.46 3.26 -2.06
CA TYR A 120 -13.78 2.21 -1.29
C TYR A 120 -13.59 2.65 0.15
N GLY A 121 -13.39 1.69 1.06
CA GLY A 121 -12.95 1.97 2.41
C GLY A 121 -11.42 2.02 2.48
N LEU A 122 -10.89 2.83 3.38
CA LEU A 122 -9.45 2.95 3.58
C LEU A 122 -9.16 3.00 5.07
N ILE A 123 -8.30 2.10 5.55
CA ILE A 123 -7.79 2.14 6.92
C ILE A 123 -6.37 2.71 6.85
N LYS A 124 -6.08 3.76 7.62
CA LYS A 124 -4.73 4.27 7.86
C LYS A 124 -4.37 4.00 9.31
N PHE A 125 -3.23 3.39 9.57
CA PHE A 125 -2.88 2.94 10.91
C PHE A 125 -1.36 2.92 11.13
N LYS A 126 -0.98 2.94 12.40
CA LYS A 126 0.32 2.53 12.89
C LYS A 126 0.16 1.24 13.67
N THR A 127 1.25 0.52 13.90
CA THR A 127 1.27 -0.73 14.68
C THR A 127 2.70 -0.99 15.16
N ASP A 128 2.85 -1.54 16.36
CA ASP A 128 4.14 -2.00 16.88
C ASP A 128 4.55 -3.37 16.31
N GLN A 129 3.61 -4.13 15.75
CA GLN A 129 3.79 -5.46 15.12
C GLN A 129 4.45 -5.40 13.73
N THR A 130 5.45 -4.54 13.58
CA THR A 130 6.15 -4.34 12.30
C THR A 130 6.97 -5.53 11.83
N ASP A 131 7.33 -6.43 12.73
CA ASP A 131 8.00 -7.71 12.44
C ASP A 131 7.09 -8.70 11.68
N GLN A 132 5.77 -8.50 11.72
CA GLN A 132 4.79 -9.28 10.97
C GLN A 132 4.55 -8.74 9.55
N ILE A 133 5.17 -7.61 9.20
CA ILE A 133 5.06 -6.98 7.89
C ILE A 133 6.33 -7.29 7.08
N TYR A 134 6.18 -8.00 5.97
CA TYR A 134 7.31 -8.39 5.13
C TYR A 134 7.15 -7.94 3.68
N ILE A 135 8.26 -7.93 2.95
CA ILE A 135 8.28 -7.71 1.50
C ILE A 135 7.98 -9.06 0.83
N PRO A 136 6.93 -9.19 -0.01
CA PRO A 136 6.54 -10.48 -0.58
C PRO A 136 7.46 -10.91 -1.74
N TYR A 137 8.74 -11.16 -1.45
CA TYR A 137 9.68 -11.66 -2.44
C TYR A 137 9.42 -13.13 -2.77
N HIS A 138 9.43 -13.46 -4.05
CA HIS A 138 9.50 -14.85 -4.48
C HIS A 138 10.80 -15.51 -3.98
N LYS A 139 10.75 -16.80 -3.64
CA LYS A 139 11.92 -17.58 -3.15
C LYS A 139 13.20 -17.46 -3.99
N LYS A 140 13.09 -17.16 -5.30
CA LYS A 140 14.25 -16.96 -6.19
C LYS A 140 15.10 -15.72 -5.86
N PHE A 141 14.61 -14.81 -5.02
CA PHE A 141 15.43 -13.73 -4.47
C PHE A 141 16.41 -14.21 -3.39
N GLY A 142 16.18 -15.39 -2.80
CA GLY A 142 17.05 -15.95 -1.76
C GLY A 142 17.14 -15.09 -0.50
N ASP A 143 16.13 -14.26 -0.23
CA ASP A 143 16.08 -13.47 0.99
C ASP A 143 15.77 -14.40 2.18
N PRO A 144 16.50 -14.29 3.30
CA PRO A 144 16.33 -15.21 4.42
C PRO A 144 15.10 -14.92 5.30
N VAL A 145 14.52 -13.71 5.18
CA VAL A 145 13.43 -13.24 6.05
C VAL A 145 12.17 -12.98 5.23
N ASN A 146 12.32 -12.29 4.11
CA ASN A 146 11.23 -11.84 3.26
C ASN A 146 11.00 -12.88 2.16
N VAL A 147 10.12 -13.85 2.40
CA VAL A 147 9.80 -14.89 1.41
C VAL A 147 8.31 -15.15 1.34
N LYS A 148 7.76 -15.07 0.13
CA LYS A 148 6.45 -15.57 -0.24
C LYS A 148 6.59 -16.83 -1.09
N HIS A 149 6.00 -17.92 -0.61
CA HIS A 149 6.14 -19.25 -1.23
C HIS A 149 5.27 -19.42 -2.48
N GLU A 150 4.09 -18.82 -2.49
CA GLU A 150 3.14 -18.87 -3.58
C GLU A 150 2.92 -17.47 -4.15
N ILE A 151 3.28 -17.27 -5.42
CA ILE A 151 3.05 -16.02 -6.14
C ILE A 151 1.99 -16.30 -7.20
N SER A 152 0.89 -15.57 -7.13
CA SER A 152 -0.16 -15.59 -8.14
C SER A 152 -0.32 -14.19 -8.73
N TYR A 153 -0.52 -14.14 -10.05
CA TYR A 153 -0.83 -12.89 -10.73
C TYR A 153 -2.10 -12.28 -10.11
N PRO A 154 -2.11 -10.99 -9.77
CA PRO A 154 -1.27 -9.90 -10.29
C PRO A 154 0.02 -9.59 -9.50
N GLN A 155 0.39 -10.37 -8.49
CA GLN A 155 1.70 -10.19 -7.85
C GLN A 155 2.81 -10.72 -8.75
N THR A 156 3.89 -9.95 -8.88
CA THR A 156 5.10 -10.36 -9.62
C THR A 156 6.12 -11.01 -8.69
N GLY A 157 5.99 -10.83 -7.38
CA GLY A 157 6.89 -11.39 -6.37
C GLY A 157 8.21 -10.65 -6.22
N ASN A 158 8.32 -9.42 -6.73
CA ASN A 158 9.53 -8.58 -6.63
C ASN A 158 9.41 -7.46 -5.58
N GLY A 159 8.34 -7.48 -4.78
CA GLY A 159 8.10 -6.49 -3.73
C GLY A 159 7.54 -5.15 -4.23
N PHE A 160 7.17 -5.03 -5.51
CA PHE A 160 6.41 -3.90 -6.03
C PHE A 160 5.07 -4.38 -6.60
N THR A 161 4.07 -3.50 -6.57
CA THR A 161 2.82 -3.74 -7.31
C THR A 161 3.12 -3.81 -8.82
N ALA A 162 2.46 -4.72 -9.53
CA ALA A 162 2.60 -4.85 -10.98
C ALA A 162 1.79 -3.79 -11.76
N SER A 163 1.73 -2.55 -11.27
CA SER A 163 0.92 -1.50 -11.88
C SER A 163 1.43 -1.08 -13.26
N GLU A 164 0.55 -1.01 -14.25
CA GLU A 164 0.93 -0.65 -15.63
C GLU A 164 0.79 0.86 -15.92
N ASN A 165 0.26 1.65 -14.99
CA ASN A 165 0.01 3.09 -15.19
C ASN A 165 1.22 3.98 -14.91
N GLY A 166 2.41 3.39 -14.75
CA GLY A 166 3.64 4.12 -14.41
C GLY A 166 3.82 4.41 -12.91
N THR A 167 2.84 4.14 -12.05
CA THR A 167 3.03 4.28 -10.60
C THR A 167 3.96 3.18 -10.08
N VAL A 168 4.90 3.54 -9.22
CA VAL A 168 5.81 2.61 -8.55
C VAL A 168 5.42 2.57 -7.07
N ILE A 169 4.81 1.46 -6.64
CA ILE A 169 4.36 1.29 -5.25
C ILE A 169 5.09 0.08 -4.65
N PRO A 170 5.92 0.28 -3.62
CA PRO A 170 6.42 -0.81 -2.79
C PRO A 170 5.25 -1.57 -2.14
N GLU A 171 5.23 -2.88 -2.31
CA GLU A 171 4.25 -3.77 -1.70
C GLU A 171 4.82 -4.35 -0.40
N TYR A 172 3.94 -4.49 0.59
CA TYR A 172 4.15 -5.21 1.84
C TYR A 172 2.99 -6.17 2.07
N GLU A 173 3.18 -7.16 2.93
CA GLU A 173 2.15 -8.16 3.22
C GLU A 173 2.29 -8.68 4.66
N THR A 174 1.19 -9.14 5.24
CA THR A 174 1.20 -10.01 6.43
C THR A 174 0.96 -11.46 6.02
N PRO A 175 1.51 -12.46 6.74
CA PRO A 175 1.25 -13.85 6.42
C PRO A 175 -0.24 -14.18 6.44
N TRP A 176 -0.65 -15.22 5.71
CA TRP A 176 -2.05 -15.64 5.71
C TRP A 176 -2.53 -15.94 7.13
N GLY A 177 -3.69 -15.40 7.51
CA GLY A 177 -4.27 -15.55 8.84
C GLY A 177 -3.65 -14.65 9.92
N VAL A 178 -2.64 -13.84 9.57
CA VAL A 178 -2.02 -12.88 10.48
C VAL A 178 -2.62 -11.50 10.25
N PHE A 179 -3.10 -10.90 11.35
CA PHE A 179 -3.72 -9.59 11.36
C PHE A 179 -3.03 -8.72 12.40
N LEU A 180 -2.81 -7.46 12.04
CA LEU A 180 -2.14 -6.46 12.86
C LEU A 180 -3.18 -5.69 13.65
N ASP A 181 -2.90 -5.48 14.92
CA ASP A 181 -3.63 -4.58 15.79
C ASP A 181 -3.20 -3.14 15.48
N PRO A 182 -4.15 -2.26 15.09
CA PRO A 182 -3.84 -0.85 14.92
C PRO A 182 -3.61 -0.17 16.27
N GLU A 183 -2.70 0.79 16.32
CA GLU A 183 -2.54 1.70 17.47
C GLU A 183 -3.79 2.59 17.65
N ASP A 184 -4.00 3.07 18.88
CA ASP A 184 -5.04 4.05 19.20
C ASP A 184 -4.97 5.26 18.26
N GLY A 185 -6.12 5.71 17.79
CA GLY A 185 -6.20 6.81 16.83
C GLY A 185 -6.05 6.40 15.36
N ALA A 186 -5.91 5.11 15.03
CA ALA A 186 -6.00 4.66 13.64
C ALA A 186 -7.33 5.06 13.00
N GLU A 187 -7.29 5.32 11.70
CA GLU A 187 -8.33 6.06 11.00
C GLU A 187 -9.03 5.18 9.96
N LEU A 188 -10.36 5.12 10.02
CA LEU A 188 -11.20 4.51 9.00
C LEU A 188 -11.87 5.59 8.15
N TYR A 189 -11.70 5.48 6.85
CA TYR A 189 -12.23 6.40 5.85
C TYR A 189 -13.19 5.69 4.90
N ARG A 190 -14.18 6.45 4.43
CA ARG A 190 -14.85 6.21 3.15
C ARG A 190 -14.22 7.16 2.13
N VAL A 191 -13.74 6.64 1.01
CA VAL A 191 -13.23 7.48 -0.08
C VAL A 191 -14.24 7.52 -1.21
N ALA A 192 -14.75 8.71 -1.51
CA ALA A 192 -15.73 8.95 -2.55
C ALA A 192 -15.19 9.96 -3.55
N ASN A 193 -15.16 9.60 -4.85
CA ASN A 193 -14.58 10.43 -5.91
C ASN A 193 -13.17 10.98 -5.58
N GLY A 194 -12.34 10.16 -4.92
CA GLY A 194 -10.99 10.53 -4.51
C GLY A 194 -10.89 11.43 -3.28
N GLU A 195 -12.02 11.80 -2.67
CA GLU A 195 -12.07 12.55 -1.41
C GLU A 195 -12.19 11.59 -0.22
N GLU A 196 -11.26 11.69 0.72
CA GLU A 196 -11.26 10.90 1.96
C GLU A 196 -12.21 11.54 3.00
N LEU A 197 -13.26 10.82 3.37
CA LEU A 197 -14.15 11.17 4.47
C LEU A 197 -13.83 10.28 5.68
N LEU A 198 -13.30 10.88 6.75
CA LEU A 198 -13.05 10.20 8.01
C LEU A 198 -14.37 9.82 8.67
N ILE A 199 -14.57 8.53 8.94
CA ILE A 199 -15.84 7.98 9.45
C ILE A 199 -15.69 7.19 10.75
N GLY A 200 -14.47 6.80 11.13
CA GLY A 200 -14.23 6.14 12.41
C GLY A 200 -12.79 6.27 12.86
N ILE A 201 -12.60 6.24 14.19
CA ILE A 201 -11.29 6.24 14.83
C ILE A 201 -11.20 5.02 15.74
N PHE A 202 -10.12 4.25 15.62
CA PHE A 202 -9.85 3.12 16.49
C PHE A 202 -9.62 3.61 17.92
N ASP A 203 -10.35 3.02 18.86
CA ASP A 203 -10.21 3.23 20.31
C ASP A 203 -9.68 1.94 20.90
N GLU A 204 -8.40 1.92 21.29
CA GLU A 204 -7.71 0.71 21.76
C GLU A 204 -8.41 0.09 22.97
N ARG A 205 -8.98 0.92 23.85
CA ARG A 205 -9.64 0.48 25.08
C ARG A 205 -10.98 -0.19 24.81
N LYS A 206 -11.57 0.09 23.65
CA LYS A 206 -12.83 -0.52 23.19
C LYS A 206 -12.60 -1.59 22.12
N GLU A 207 -11.35 -1.77 21.67
CA GLU A 207 -10.95 -2.70 20.61
C GLU A 207 -11.80 -2.57 19.34
N ARG A 208 -12.17 -1.33 18.96
CA ARG A 208 -12.99 -1.10 17.75
C ARG A 208 -12.87 0.32 17.21
N PHE A 209 -13.22 0.46 15.93
CA PHE A 209 -13.44 1.77 15.33
C PHE A 209 -14.74 2.37 15.86
N VAL A 210 -14.62 3.50 16.56
CA VAL A 210 -15.75 4.30 17.02
C VAL A 210 -16.19 5.23 15.89
N PRO A 211 -17.47 5.20 15.47
CA PRO A 211 -17.96 6.09 14.43
C PRO A 211 -17.77 7.57 14.80
N MET A 212 -17.29 8.36 13.85
CA MET A 212 -17.28 9.80 13.98
C MET A 212 -18.74 10.28 14.00
N GLN A 213 -19.17 10.92 15.09
CA GLN A 213 -20.43 11.67 15.07
C GLN A 213 -20.31 12.72 13.96
N SER A 214 -21.40 13.00 13.24
CA SER A 214 -21.45 13.92 12.10
C SER A 214 -21.13 15.37 12.50
N THR A 215 -19.89 15.65 12.86
CA THR A 215 -19.37 16.98 13.07
C THR A 215 -19.06 17.58 11.70
N LYS A 216 -19.91 18.54 11.31
CA LYS A 216 -19.76 19.53 10.23
C LYS A 216 -18.39 19.48 9.53
N ARG A 217 -18.41 19.21 8.21
CA ARG A 217 -17.28 19.33 7.25
C ARG A 217 -16.17 20.26 7.80
N VAL A 218 -15.08 19.69 8.28
CA VAL A 218 -13.88 20.46 8.58
C VAL A 218 -13.31 20.88 7.23
N ARG A 219 -13.65 22.09 6.78
CA ARG A 219 -12.89 22.76 5.73
C ARG A 219 -11.51 23.05 6.34
N ARG A 220 -10.49 22.27 5.96
CA ARG A 220 -9.10 22.71 6.14
C ARG A 220 -8.93 23.98 5.31
N ILE A 221 -8.96 25.12 5.97
CA ILE A 221 -8.46 26.38 5.42
C ILE A 221 -6.94 26.25 5.46
N PHE A 222 -6.32 26.07 4.30
CA PHE A 222 -4.90 26.37 4.15
C PHE A 222 -4.77 27.89 4.13
N ASN A 223 -4.24 28.47 5.21
CA ASN A 223 -3.82 29.86 5.22
C ASN A 223 -2.30 29.90 4.99
N GLY A 224 -1.90 30.69 4.00
CA GLY A 224 -0.60 31.38 3.90
C GLY A 224 0.58 30.52 3.52
#